data_AF-A0A7Z7VMR3-F1
#
_entry.id   AF-A0A7Z7VMR3-F1
#
_cell.length_a   1.000
_cell.length_b   1.000
_cell.length_c   1.000
_cell.angle_alpha   90.00
_cell.angle_beta   90.00
_cell.angle_gamma   90.00
#
_symmetry.space_group_name_H-M   'P 1'
#
loop_
_entity.id
_entity.type
_entity.pdbx_description
1 polymer ?
#
loop_
_entity_poly.entity_id
_entity_poly.type
_entity_poly.pdbx_seq_one_letter_code
_entity_poly.pdbx_strand_id
1 'polypeptide(L)'
;MKLLILPVKEFQTLYNDYEVVNEGLHMSNRLNTYLSEKFYPQFKLTRSEMFGGLRPVEKADGKSCSLVCPSCWSKEAFHYFGTASISCKSCLEHTTLVSALCMLEEVTEQEAANRLLESVGVALPPIVDGSNTRHGNDVGESKKTPVVTTRWLLDQMRLWLKDNDDAIESLLSTGWEHDLLFKAPIGFLPSSRSIQDVVTDRLPSSLYKSVRNINRGIVVPWVLPNNDVLLWGYNGSLQQTIPCYDSSIRPNTPCHINHPVNIKSDWIVVVEDPLLASLLLARRIPACAVGDTSLSEFSSKGLFAIRKSVYILAEPDSETVRHIKKVVPGARLVDEVKPIAFGPYHGAYYRRFIKWPVSRFKKEAKVIANNDLSDEQIISMLSTLIDAEMTFLEAVDVLLIKTGKRVSIDLVES
;
A
#
# COMPACT_ATOMS: atom_id res chain seq x y z
N MET A 1 11.95 43.31 -20.41
CA MET A 1 12.30 41.90 -20.66
C MET A 1 11.31 41.35 -21.69
N LYS A 2 11.78 40.96 -22.87
CA LYS A 2 10.90 40.47 -23.97
C LYS A 2 10.67 38.97 -23.78
N LEU A 3 9.41 38.59 -23.56
CA LEU A 3 8.96 37.20 -23.58
C LEU A 3 8.81 36.74 -25.03
N LEU A 4 9.49 35.65 -25.36
CA LEU A 4 9.29 34.88 -26.60
C LEU A 4 8.61 33.57 -26.22
N ILE A 5 7.38 33.38 -26.73
CA ILE A 5 6.59 32.17 -26.60
C ILE A 5 6.81 31.36 -27.88
N LEU A 6 7.24 30.10 -27.75
CA LEU A 6 7.34 29.15 -28.86
C LEU A 6 6.25 28.07 -28.76
N PRO A 7 5.76 27.52 -29.89
CA PRO A 7 4.55 26.70 -29.92
C PRO A 7 4.83 25.23 -29.58
N VAL A 8 3.86 24.62 -28.91
CA VAL A 8 3.76 23.19 -28.59
C VAL A 8 3.61 22.36 -29.87
N LYS A 9 4.70 21.76 -30.35
CA LYS A 9 4.69 20.60 -31.26
C LYS A 9 5.96 19.79 -31.04
N GLU A 10 5.85 18.75 -30.22
CA GLU A 10 6.63 17.48 -30.24
C GLU A 10 6.41 16.74 -28.90
N PHE A 11 5.17 16.32 -28.65
CA PHE A 11 4.83 15.34 -27.61
C PHE A 11 3.74 14.42 -28.15
N GLN A 12 4.02 13.77 -29.29
CA GLN A 12 3.11 12.81 -29.92
C GLN A 12 3.82 11.60 -30.53
N THR A 13 5.02 11.27 -30.04
CA THR A 13 5.82 10.13 -30.54
C THR A 13 6.36 9.20 -29.46
N LEU A 14 5.78 9.20 -28.26
CA LEU A 14 6.06 8.17 -27.22
C LEU A 14 4.82 7.36 -26.80
N TYR A 15 3.74 7.43 -27.58
CA TYR A 15 2.47 6.74 -27.28
C TYR A 15 2.05 5.77 -28.38
N ASN A 16 3.00 5.10 -29.05
CA ASN A 16 2.69 4.14 -30.13
C ASN A 16 3.59 2.90 -30.18
N ASP A 17 4.14 2.44 -29.06
CA ASP A 17 4.78 1.10 -28.96
C ASP A 17 4.19 0.25 -27.82
N TYR A 18 2.86 0.21 -27.74
CA TYR A 18 2.13 -0.82 -26.98
C TYR A 18 1.37 -1.76 -27.93
N GLU A 19 2.08 -2.33 -28.90
CA GLU A 19 1.82 -3.72 -29.32
C GLU A 19 2.44 -4.68 -28.28
N VAL A 20 2.02 -4.57 -27.02
CA VAL A 20 2.27 -5.61 -25.99
C VAL A 20 0.93 -6.26 -25.67
N VAL A 21 0.30 -6.80 -26.70
CA VAL A 21 -0.93 -7.60 -26.55
C VAL A 21 -0.78 -8.83 -27.43
N ASN A 22 -0.04 -9.83 -26.92
CA ASN A 22 -0.31 -11.27 -27.08
C ASN A 22 0.87 -12.21 -26.75
N GLU A 23 2.05 -11.72 -26.37
CA GLU A 23 3.17 -12.61 -25.98
C GLU A 23 3.03 -13.17 -24.55
N GLY A 24 2.41 -12.43 -23.63
CA GLY A 24 2.21 -12.86 -22.23
C GLY A 24 1.26 -14.06 -22.06
N LEU A 25 0.30 -14.26 -22.98
CA LEU A 25 -0.67 -15.35 -22.86
C LEU A 25 -0.06 -16.73 -23.19
N HIS A 26 0.88 -16.80 -24.14
CA HIS A 26 1.45 -18.05 -24.65
C HIS A 26 2.51 -18.66 -23.71
N MET A 27 3.25 -17.83 -22.97
CA MET A 27 4.15 -18.25 -21.88
C MET A 27 3.38 -18.88 -20.71
N SER A 28 2.17 -18.39 -20.41
CA SER A 28 1.41 -18.82 -19.23
C SER A 28 1.00 -20.29 -19.30
N ASN A 29 0.53 -20.81 -20.45
CA ASN A 29 -0.03 -22.15 -20.53
C ASN A 29 1.02 -23.26 -20.34
N ARG A 30 2.20 -23.17 -20.97
CA ARG A 30 3.26 -24.19 -20.82
C ARG A 30 3.94 -24.13 -19.46
N LEU A 31 4.18 -22.93 -18.93
CA LEU A 31 4.70 -22.75 -17.57
C LEU A 31 3.73 -23.31 -16.53
N ASN A 32 2.42 -23.05 -16.70
CA ASN A 32 1.38 -23.61 -15.83
C ASN A 32 1.30 -25.13 -15.92
N THR A 33 1.39 -25.73 -17.13
CA THR A 33 1.47 -27.19 -17.27
C THR A 33 2.72 -27.76 -16.58
N TYR A 34 3.89 -27.15 -16.79
CA TYR A 34 5.13 -27.59 -16.18
C TYR A 34 5.10 -27.51 -14.64
N LEU A 35 4.60 -26.38 -14.09
CA LEU A 35 4.38 -26.21 -12.66
C LEU A 35 3.37 -27.24 -12.12
N SER A 36 2.33 -27.56 -12.89
CA SER A 36 1.33 -28.55 -12.50
C SER A 36 1.86 -29.98 -12.41
N GLU A 37 2.78 -30.34 -13.30
CA GLU A 37 3.34 -31.69 -13.33
C GLU A 37 4.53 -31.86 -12.39
N LYS A 38 5.39 -30.85 -12.30
CA LYS A 38 6.69 -30.97 -11.62
C LYS A 38 6.74 -30.30 -10.25
N PHE A 39 5.99 -29.22 -10.04
CA PHE A 39 6.08 -28.39 -8.83
C PHE A 39 4.95 -28.65 -7.83
N TYR A 40 3.68 -28.41 -8.21
CA TYR A 40 2.56 -28.44 -7.25
C TYR A 40 2.45 -29.76 -6.46
N PRO A 41 2.67 -30.96 -7.04
CA PRO A 41 2.61 -32.21 -6.29
C PRO A 41 3.67 -32.33 -5.19
N GLN A 42 4.82 -31.68 -5.36
CA GLN A 42 5.95 -31.75 -4.43
C GLN A 42 5.94 -30.59 -3.42
N PHE A 43 5.23 -29.52 -3.74
CA PHE A 43 5.24 -28.29 -2.97
C PHE A 43 4.21 -28.31 -1.84
N LYS A 44 4.68 -28.07 -0.61
CA LYS A 44 3.81 -27.81 0.55
C LYS A 44 4.00 -26.38 1.03
N LEU A 45 2.93 -25.58 0.88
CA LEU A 45 2.94 -24.16 1.22
C LEU A 45 3.27 -23.91 2.71
N THR A 46 2.93 -24.83 3.61
CA THR A 46 3.26 -24.78 5.05
C THR A 46 4.74 -24.94 5.37
N ARG A 47 5.55 -25.44 4.42
CA ARG A 47 6.99 -25.69 4.58
C ARG A 47 7.86 -24.65 3.86
N SER A 48 7.24 -23.64 3.23
CA SER A 48 7.93 -22.64 2.44
C SER A 48 7.95 -21.29 3.15
N GLU A 49 9.15 -20.73 3.36
CA GLU A 49 9.30 -19.39 3.92
C GLU A 49 8.80 -18.29 2.97
N MET A 50 8.84 -18.53 1.64
CA MET A 50 8.36 -17.58 0.61
C MET A 50 6.92 -17.13 0.87
N PHE A 51 6.07 -18.07 1.31
CA PHE A 51 4.67 -17.84 1.63
C PHE A 51 4.40 -17.65 3.13
N GLY A 52 5.43 -17.50 3.97
CA GLY A 52 5.28 -17.22 5.40
C GLY A 52 4.41 -15.98 5.67
N GLY A 53 4.38 -15.04 4.72
CA GLY A 53 3.52 -13.86 4.71
C GLY A 53 2.02 -14.10 4.66
N LEU A 54 1.60 -15.35 4.43
CA LEU A 54 0.19 -15.76 4.42
C LEU A 54 -0.18 -16.60 5.66
N ARG A 55 0.76 -16.91 6.56
CA ARG A 55 0.54 -17.79 7.74
C ARG A 55 -0.21 -19.08 7.41
N PRO A 56 0.35 -19.93 6.53
CA PRO A 56 -0.25 -21.22 6.25
C PRO A 56 -0.28 -22.10 7.50
N VAL A 57 -1.45 -22.60 7.86
CA VAL A 57 -1.66 -23.56 8.94
C VAL A 57 -2.29 -24.81 8.35
N GLU A 58 -1.59 -25.94 8.44
CA GLU A 58 -2.09 -27.23 7.96
C GLU A 58 -3.39 -27.60 8.68
N LYS A 59 -4.41 -28.02 7.93
CA LYS A 59 -5.66 -28.51 8.51
C LYS A 59 -5.47 -29.95 8.98
N ALA A 60 -6.35 -30.38 9.89
CA ALA A 60 -6.32 -31.74 10.45
C ALA A 60 -6.42 -32.85 9.37
N ASP A 61 -6.94 -32.55 8.19
CA ASP A 61 -7.02 -33.49 7.07
C ASP A 61 -5.67 -33.78 6.40
N GLY A 62 -4.61 -32.99 6.66
CA GLY A 62 -3.29 -33.11 6.04
C GLY A 62 -3.28 -32.85 4.52
N LYS A 63 -4.42 -32.42 3.94
CA LYS A 63 -4.62 -32.24 2.49
C LYS A 63 -4.69 -30.78 2.10
N SER A 64 -4.93 -29.90 3.05
CA SER A 64 -5.00 -28.46 2.82
C SER A 64 -4.41 -27.66 3.96
N CYS A 65 -4.15 -26.38 3.69
CA CYS A 65 -3.88 -25.39 4.73
C CYS A 65 -4.89 -24.25 4.68
N SER A 66 -5.16 -23.66 5.84
CA SER A 66 -5.80 -22.34 5.96
C SER A 66 -4.72 -21.27 5.91
N LEU A 67 -5.00 -20.13 5.28
CA LEU A 67 -4.06 -19.01 5.19
C LEU A 67 -4.80 -17.67 5.08
N VAL A 68 -4.05 -16.58 5.17
CA VAL A 68 -4.53 -15.23 4.86
C VAL A 68 -4.54 -15.04 3.35
N CYS A 69 -5.66 -14.56 2.81
CA CYS A 69 -5.79 -14.31 1.38
C CYS A 69 -4.76 -13.27 0.91
N PRO A 70 -3.93 -13.56 -0.11
CA PRO A 70 -2.99 -12.58 -0.66
C PRO A 70 -3.71 -11.36 -1.26
N SER A 71 -4.93 -11.56 -1.79
CA SER A 71 -5.68 -10.56 -2.54
C SER A 71 -6.55 -9.66 -1.68
N CYS A 72 -7.24 -10.21 -0.67
CA CYS A 72 -8.19 -9.47 0.17
C CYS A 72 -7.84 -9.44 1.66
N TRP A 73 -6.77 -10.12 2.07
CA TRP A 73 -6.27 -10.20 3.46
C TRP A 73 -7.25 -10.80 4.49
N SER A 74 -8.34 -11.42 4.02
CA SER A 74 -9.24 -12.21 4.85
C SER A 74 -8.58 -13.52 5.31
N LYS A 75 -8.98 -14.02 6.49
CA LYS A 75 -8.53 -15.30 7.05
C LYS A 75 -9.29 -16.51 6.49
N GLU A 76 -10.19 -16.30 5.54
CA GLU A 76 -11.03 -17.34 4.94
C GLU A 76 -10.45 -17.95 3.66
N ALA A 77 -9.14 -17.82 3.45
CA ALA A 77 -8.44 -18.47 2.36
C ALA A 77 -7.93 -19.85 2.75
N PHE A 78 -7.90 -20.75 1.78
CA PHE A 78 -7.33 -22.07 1.92
C PHE A 78 -6.66 -22.51 0.61
N HIS A 79 -5.72 -23.44 0.73
CA HIS A 79 -5.01 -24.02 -0.41
C HIS A 79 -5.00 -25.53 -0.25
N TYR A 80 -5.39 -26.25 -1.30
CA TYR A 80 -5.24 -27.69 -1.38
C TYR A 80 -3.84 -28.02 -1.90
N PHE A 81 -3.09 -28.84 -1.18
CA PHE A 81 -1.77 -29.26 -1.64
C PHE A 81 -1.88 -30.01 -2.97
N GLY A 82 -0.92 -29.81 -3.88
CA GLY A 82 -1.00 -30.35 -5.24
C GLY A 82 -1.74 -29.47 -6.25
N THR A 83 -2.35 -28.36 -5.83
CA THR A 83 -3.09 -27.46 -6.74
C THR A 83 -2.32 -26.18 -7.05
N ALA A 84 -2.73 -25.47 -8.11
CA ALA A 84 -2.04 -24.26 -8.57
C ALA A 84 -2.41 -22.98 -7.80
N SER A 85 -3.51 -23.01 -7.04
CA SER A 85 -4.18 -21.79 -6.57
C SER A 85 -4.59 -21.83 -5.10
N ILE A 86 -4.61 -20.65 -4.50
CA ILE A 86 -5.26 -20.34 -3.23
C ILE A 86 -6.70 -19.93 -3.52
N SER A 87 -7.65 -20.56 -2.86
CA SER A 87 -9.08 -20.22 -2.96
C SER A 87 -9.51 -19.42 -1.75
N CYS A 88 -10.25 -18.33 -1.94
CA CYS A 88 -10.75 -17.51 -0.85
C CYS A 88 -12.28 -17.48 -0.80
N LYS A 89 -12.87 -17.82 0.33
CA LYS A 89 -14.34 -17.74 0.50
C LYS A 89 -14.85 -16.30 0.65
N SER A 90 -13.97 -15.40 1.10
CA SER A 90 -14.27 -13.98 1.29
C SER A 90 -14.35 -13.22 -0.03
N CYS A 91 -13.32 -13.35 -0.87
CA CYS A 91 -13.28 -12.64 -2.15
C CYS A 91 -13.68 -13.46 -3.37
N LEU A 92 -13.96 -14.75 -3.20
CA LEU A 92 -14.30 -15.70 -4.27
C LEU A 92 -13.21 -15.85 -5.35
N GLU A 93 -12.04 -15.25 -5.13
CA GLU A 93 -10.89 -15.31 -6.04
C GLU A 93 -10.10 -16.62 -5.90
N HIS A 94 -9.55 -17.04 -7.04
CA HIS A 94 -8.54 -18.08 -7.15
C HIS A 94 -7.21 -17.44 -7.51
N THR A 95 -6.36 -17.20 -6.51
CA THR A 95 -5.05 -16.58 -6.73
C THR A 95 -4.00 -17.66 -6.93
N THR A 96 -3.34 -17.69 -8.09
CA THR A 96 -2.27 -18.68 -8.34
C THR A 96 -1.11 -18.48 -7.36
N LEU A 97 -0.33 -19.53 -7.12
CA LEU A 97 0.86 -19.42 -6.25
C LEU A 97 1.90 -18.44 -6.81
N VAL A 98 2.03 -18.35 -8.15
CA VAL A 98 2.91 -17.38 -8.83
C VAL A 98 2.43 -15.95 -8.55
N SER A 99 1.14 -15.66 -8.82
CA SER A 99 0.57 -14.33 -8.59
C SER A 99 0.63 -13.94 -7.11
N ALA A 100 0.36 -14.88 -6.21
CA ALA A 100 0.49 -14.66 -4.77
C ALA A 100 1.92 -14.28 -4.39
N LEU A 101 2.94 -14.95 -4.95
CA LEU A 101 4.34 -14.62 -4.70
C LEU A 101 4.72 -13.24 -5.26
N CYS A 102 4.24 -12.89 -6.46
CA CYS A 102 4.43 -11.56 -7.04
C CYS A 102 3.89 -10.46 -6.11
N MET A 103 2.67 -10.65 -5.58
CA MET A 103 2.06 -9.72 -4.62
C MET A 103 2.84 -9.62 -3.31
N LEU A 104 3.42 -10.73 -2.85
CA LEU A 104 4.18 -10.78 -1.61
C LEU A 104 5.55 -10.13 -1.72
N GLU A 105 6.23 -10.27 -2.85
CA GLU A 105 7.67 -9.96 -2.98
C GLU A 105 8.01 -8.91 -4.05
N GLU A 106 7.03 -8.34 -4.76
CA GLU A 106 7.26 -7.34 -5.84
C GLU A 106 8.21 -7.87 -6.93
N VAL A 107 8.07 -9.16 -7.23
CA VAL A 107 8.80 -9.83 -8.30
C VAL A 107 7.93 -9.99 -9.54
N THR A 108 8.56 -10.14 -10.70
CA THR A 108 7.86 -10.48 -11.94
C THR A 108 7.32 -11.91 -11.87
N GLU A 109 6.34 -12.26 -12.72
CA GLU A 109 5.83 -13.63 -12.79
C GLU A 109 6.91 -14.64 -13.12
N GLN A 110 7.87 -14.26 -13.96
CA GLN A 110 9.01 -15.10 -14.32
C GLN A 110 9.95 -15.32 -13.13
N GLU A 111 10.31 -14.26 -12.42
CA GLU A 111 11.15 -14.36 -11.21
C GLU A 111 10.44 -15.17 -10.12
N ALA A 112 9.12 -14.97 -9.93
CA ALA A 112 8.32 -15.78 -9.02
C ALA A 112 8.33 -17.26 -9.43
N ALA A 113 8.09 -17.57 -10.70
CA ALA A 113 8.09 -18.94 -11.19
C ALA A 113 9.47 -19.60 -11.04
N ASN A 114 10.55 -18.87 -11.28
CA ASN A 114 11.92 -19.35 -11.11
C ASN A 114 12.17 -19.74 -9.65
N ARG A 115 11.85 -18.85 -8.69
CA ARG A 115 12.00 -19.13 -7.25
C ARG A 115 11.19 -20.33 -6.79
N LEU A 116 9.97 -20.48 -7.31
CA LEU A 116 9.13 -21.65 -7.01
C LEU A 116 9.81 -22.95 -7.48
N LEU A 117 10.26 -23.00 -8.73
CA LEU A 117 10.94 -24.18 -9.29
C LEU A 117 12.25 -24.51 -8.56
N GLU A 118 13.06 -23.49 -8.26
CA GLU A 118 14.30 -23.64 -7.48
C GLU A 118 14.03 -24.22 -6.08
N SER A 119 12.94 -23.82 -5.42
CA SER A 119 12.61 -24.27 -4.06
C SER A 119 12.36 -25.79 -3.92
N VAL A 120 12.09 -26.47 -5.04
CA VAL A 120 11.89 -27.93 -5.10
C VAL A 120 13.00 -28.63 -5.89
N GLY A 121 14.07 -27.92 -6.25
CA GLY A 121 15.19 -28.47 -7.01
C GLY A 121 14.84 -28.88 -8.44
N VAL A 122 13.81 -28.27 -9.05
CA VAL A 122 13.41 -28.53 -10.43
C VAL A 122 14.06 -27.47 -11.33
N ALA A 123 14.79 -27.92 -12.36
CA ALA A 123 15.40 -27.03 -13.34
C ALA A 123 14.32 -26.28 -14.15
N LEU A 124 14.66 -25.06 -14.59
CA LEU A 124 13.78 -24.27 -15.45
C LEU A 124 13.45 -25.04 -16.75
N PRO A 125 12.21 -24.98 -17.25
CA PRO A 125 11.95 -25.45 -18.60
C PRO A 125 12.84 -24.65 -19.57
N PRO A 126 13.44 -25.30 -20.59
CA PRO A 126 14.29 -24.60 -21.55
C PRO A 126 13.51 -23.45 -22.19
N ILE A 127 14.19 -22.32 -22.46
CA ILE A 127 13.62 -21.19 -23.20
C ILE A 127 13.23 -21.73 -24.59
N VAL A 128 11.96 -21.68 -24.94
CA VAL A 128 11.49 -22.15 -26.25
C VAL A 128 10.97 -20.96 -27.05
N ASP A 129 11.75 -20.59 -28.07
CA ASP A 129 11.35 -19.65 -29.11
C ASP A 129 9.99 -20.03 -29.71
N GLY A 130 9.15 -19.02 -29.88
CA GLY A 130 7.76 -19.18 -30.27
C GLY A 130 7.59 -19.81 -31.65
N SER A 131 6.99 -21.00 -31.70
CA SER A 131 6.44 -21.57 -32.93
C SER A 131 4.94 -21.83 -32.79
N ASN A 132 4.19 -21.18 -33.67
CA ASN A 132 2.74 -21.16 -33.82
C ASN A 132 2.05 -22.53 -33.75
N THR A 133 0.96 -22.60 -32.97
CA THR A 133 -0.31 -23.22 -33.42
C THR A 133 -1.46 -22.68 -32.55
N ARG A 134 -2.49 -22.13 -33.21
CA ARG A 134 -3.74 -21.66 -32.59
C ARG A 134 -4.72 -22.82 -32.44
N HIS A 135 -5.39 -22.89 -31.29
CA HIS A 135 -6.81 -23.22 -31.20
C HIS A 135 -7.38 -22.57 -29.94
N GLY A 136 -8.07 -21.43 -30.12
CA GLY A 136 -8.87 -20.81 -29.08
C GLY A 136 -10.22 -21.50 -29.00
N ASN A 137 -10.62 -21.87 -27.79
CA ASN A 137 -12.03 -22.01 -27.46
C ASN A 137 -12.38 -20.84 -26.54
N ASP A 138 -13.21 -19.94 -27.04
CA ASP A 138 -13.85 -18.90 -26.25
C ASP A 138 -14.68 -19.58 -25.16
N VAL A 139 -14.21 -19.48 -23.91
CA VAL A 139 -15.02 -19.78 -22.75
C VAL A 139 -15.91 -18.56 -22.53
N GLY A 140 -17.18 -18.69 -22.91
CA GLY A 140 -18.16 -17.62 -22.78
C GLY A 140 -18.15 -17.01 -21.38
N GLU A 141 -17.99 -15.68 -21.34
CA GLU A 141 -18.14 -14.89 -20.13
C GLU A 141 -19.57 -15.04 -19.61
N SER A 142 -19.78 -15.96 -18.66
CA SER A 142 -20.93 -15.85 -17.78
C SER A 142 -20.77 -14.54 -17.01
N LYS A 143 -21.60 -13.54 -17.30
CA LYS A 143 -21.72 -12.33 -16.47
C LYS A 143 -22.19 -12.72 -15.07
N LYS A 144 -21.26 -13.17 -14.22
CA LYS A 144 -21.50 -13.31 -12.78
C LYS A 144 -21.53 -11.91 -12.21
N THR A 145 -22.61 -11.59 -11.51
CA THR A 145 -22.75 -10.36 -10.74
C THR A 145 -21.59 -10.22 -9.75
N PRO A 146 -20.92 -9.06 -9.65
CA PRO A 146 -19.78 -8.90 -8.76
C PRO A 146 -20.27 -8.85 -7.31
N VAL A 147 -19.94 -9.88 -6.53
CA VAL A 147 -20.02 -9.82 -5.07
C VAL A 147 -19.05 -8.75 -4.59
N VAL A 148 -19.49 -7.87 -3.69
CA VAL A 148 -18.62 -6.82 -3.13
C VAL A 148 -17.64 -7.44 -2.15
N THR A 149 -16.41 -7.63 -2.62
CA THR A 149 -15.30 -8.17 -1.84
C THR A 149 -14.29 -7.06 -1.56
N THR A 150 -13.41 -7.21 -0.56
CA THR A 150 -12.38 -6.20 -0.30
C THR A 150 -11.48 -5.97 -1.51
N ARG A 151 -11.15 -7.04 -2.27
CA ARG A 151 -10.30 -6.92 -3.46
C ARG A 151 -11.01 -6.13 -4.55
N TRP A 152 -12.25 -6.52 -4.87
CA TRP A 152 -13.07 -5.80 -5.84
C TRP A 152 -13.21 -4.33 -5.44
N LEU A 153 -13.51 -4.06 -4.17
CA LEU A 153 -13.66 -2.71 -3.65
C LEU A 153 -12.38 -1.89 -3.83
N LEU A 154 -11.22 -2.45 -3.47
CA LEU A 154 -9.93 -1.79 -3.65
C LEU A 154 -9.62 -1.53 -5.12
N ASP A 155 -9.89 -2.48 -6.02
CA ASP A 155 -9.68 -2.31 -7.45
C ASP A 155 -10.59 -1.22 -8.02
N GLN A 156 -11.88 -1.19 -7.65
CA GLN A 156 -12.80 -0.12 -8.08
C GLN A 156 -12.37 1.26 -7.57
N MET A 157 -12.01 1.38 -6.29
CA MET A 157 -11.54 2.65 -5.73
C MET A 157 -10.22 3.11 -6.36
N ARG A 158 -9.37 2.18 -6.80
CA ARG A 158 -8.14 2.49 -7.54
C ARG A 158 -8.42 2.94 -8.97
N LEU A 159 -9.41 2.38 -9.65
CA LEU A 159 -9.86 2.87 -10.96
C LEU A 159 -10.31 4.32 -10.83
N TRP A 160 -11.17 4.62 -9.86
CA TRP A 160 -11.60 5.99 -9.60
C TRP A 160 -10.46 6.93 -9.19
N LEU A 161 -9.42 6.43 -8.52
CA LEU A 161 -8.23 7.23 -8.19
C LEU A 161 -7.40 7.54 -9.43
N LYS A 162 -7.22 6.56 -10.34
CA LYS A 162 -6.49 6.75 -11.61
C LYS A 162 -7.15 7.80 -12.50
N ASP A 163 -8.47 7.87 -12.46
CA ASP A 163 -9.26 8.79 -13.27
C ASP A 163 -9.47 10.16 -12.58
N ASN A 164 -8.71 10.47 -11.52
CA ASN A 164 -8.88 11.71 -10.74
C ASN A 164 -7.55 12.42 -10.47
N ASP A 165 -7.14 13.28 -11.41
CA ASP A 165 -5.88 14.05 -11.32
C ASP A 165 -5.84 14.93 -10.06
N ASP A 166 -6.93 15.61 -9.70
CA ASP A 166 -7.00 16.44 -8.49
C ASP A 166 -6.67 15.65 -7.21
N ALA A 167 -7.18 14.40 -7.12
CA ALA A 167 -6.93 13.53 -5.98
C ALA A 167 -5.48 13.03 -5.95
N ILE A 168 -4.90 12.74 -7.12
CA ILE A 168 -3.50 12.38 -7.27
C ILE A 168 -2.62 13.57 -6.85
N GLU A 169 -2.84 14.76 -7.39
CA GLU A 169 -2.10 15.97 -7.03
C GLU A 169 -2.21 16.31 -5.54
N SER A 170 -3.38 16.12 -4.94
CA SER A 170 -3.57 16.25 -3.49
C SER A 170 -2.68 15.26 -2.70
N LEU A 171 -2.62 13.98 -3.10
CA LEU A 171 -1.72 13.02 -2.48
C LEU A 171 -0.24 13.41 -2.66
N LEU A 172 0.16 13.77 -3.88
CA LEU A 172 1.55 14.16 -4.20
C LEU A 172 1.99 15.41 -3.43
N SER A 173 1.14 16.44 -3.34
CA SER A 173 1.42 17.67 -2.56
C SER A 173 1.54 17.42 -1.06
N THR A 174 0.90 16.36 -0.55
CA THR A 174 1.11 15.91 0.85
C THR A 174 2.33 15.00 1.04
N GLY A 175 3.09 14.82 -0.04
CA GLY A 175 4.40 14.20 -0.15
C GLY A 175 4.39 12.80 -0.76
N TRP A 176 3.24 12.22 -1.11
CA TRP A 176 3.20 10.85 -1.63
C TRP A 176 4.02 10.74 -2.93
N GLU A 177 4.62 9.57 -3.15
CA GLU A 177 5.31 9.27 -4.41
C GLU A 177 4.36 8.52 -5.34
N HIS A 178 4.44 8.82 -6.64
CA HIS A 178 3.52 8.28 -7.64
C HIS A 178 3.53 6.74 -7.70
N ASP A 179 4.70 6.12 -7.54
CA ASP A 179 4.87 4.66 -7.53
C ASP A 179 4.22 3.99 -6.31
N LEU A 180 4.04 4.73 -5.21
CA LEU A 180 3.42 4.22 -3.98
C LEU A 180 1.89 4.26 -4.01
N LEU A 181 1.30 5.19 -4.78
CA LEU A 181 -0.16 5.39 -4.82
C LEU A 181 -0.91 4.08 -5.10
N PHE A 182 -0.43 3.31 -6.06
CA PHE A 182 -1.09 2.07 -6.51
C PHE A 182 -0.59 0.81 -5.81
N LYS A 183 0.48 0.92 -5.01
CA LYS A 183 0.93 -0.13 -4.09
C LYS A 183 0.16 -0.07 -2.77
N ALA A 184 -0.17 1.14 -2.32
CA ALA A 184 -0.89 1.37 -1.08
C ALA A 184 -2.33 0.82 -1.11
N PRO A 185 -2.86 0.37 0.03
CA PRO A 185 -4.26 -0.04 0.16
C PRO A 185 -5.18 1.19 0.27
N ILE A 186 -5.16 2.06 -0.74
CA ILE A 186 -5.98 3.28 -0.83
C ILE A 186 -6.74 3.32 -2.15
N GLY A 187 -7.70 4.23 -2.23
CA GLY A 187 -8.29 4.65 -3.49
C GLY A 187 -9.08 5.95 -3.33
N PHE A 188 -9.96 6.23 -4.28
CA PHE A 188 -10.82 7.39 -4.30
C PHE A 188 -12.28 6.96 -4.33
N LEU A 189 -13.16 7.70 -3.65
CA LEU A 189 -14.61 7.57 -3.75
C LEU A 189 -15.16 8.85 -4.40
N PRO A 190 -15.69 8.79 -5.63
CA PRO A 190 -16.25 9.98 -6.28
C PRO A 190 -17.52 10.48 -5.60
N SER A 191 -18.37 9.54 -5.18
CA SER A 191 -19.55 9.80 -4.34
C SER A 191 -20.11 8.51 -3.75
N SER A 192 -20.96 8.64 -2.74
CA SER A 192 -21.74 7.53 -2.18
C SER A 192 -22.69 6.88 -3.19
N ARG A 193 -23.09 7.59 -4.25
CA ARG A 193 -23.90 7.03 -5.36
C ARG A 193 -23.05 6.21 -6.32
N SER A 194 -21.83 6.66 -6.61
CA SER A 194 -20.93 5.98 -7.56
C SER A 194 -20.67 4.52 -7.18
N ILE A 195 -20.57 4.21 -5.88
CA ILE A 195 -20.45 2.82 -5.42
C ILE A 195 -21.75 2.03 -5.52
N GLN A 196 -22.91 2.66 -5.37
CA GLN A 196 -24.20 2.01 -5.55
C GLN A 196 -24.48 1.71 -7.03
N ASP A 197 -23.96 2.54 -7.95
CA ASP A 197 -24.15 2.38 -9.39
C ASP A 197 -23.35 1.20 -9.97
N VAL A 198 -22.21 0.86 -9.36
CA VAL A 198 -21.34 -0.26 -9.79
C VAL A 198 -21.59 -1.56 -9.03
N VAL A 199 -22.47 -1.54 -8.02
CA VAL A 199 -22.83 -2.72 -7.23
C VAL A 199 -24.29 -3.08 -7.51
N THR A 200 -24.51 -4.28 -8.04
CA THR A 200 -25.85 -4.80 -8.32
C THR A 200 -26.55 -5.36 -7.07
N ASP A 201 -25.78 -5.81 -6.08
CA ASP A 201 -26.28 -6.40 -4.85
C ASP A 201 -26.34 -5.38 -3.68
N ARG A 202 -26.84 -5.82 -2.52
CA ARG A 202 -26.76 -4.97 -1.31
C ARG A 202 -25.31 -4.85 -0.86
N LEU A 203 -24.87 -3.61 -0.65
CA LEU A 203 -23.60 -3.33 0.02
C LEU A 203 -23.57 -3.98 1.43
N PRO A 204 -22.41 -4.51 1.87
CA PRO A 204 -22.18 -4.86 3.26
C PRO A 204 -22.59 -3.73 4.21
N SER A 205 -23.10 -4.07 5.40
CA SER A 205 -23.74 -3.11 6.30
C SER A 205 -22.82 -1.97 6.72
N SER A 206 -21.58 -2.29 7.11
CA SER A 206 -20.59 -1.28 7.51
C SER A 206 -20.12 -0.45 6.32
N LEU A 207 -20.03 -1.06 5.14
CA LEU A 207 -19.68 -0.36 3.91
C LEU A 207 -20.76 0.65 3.55
N TYR A 208 -22.02 0.21 3.55
CA TYR A 208 -23.20 1.04 3.28
C TYR A 208 -23.30 2.25 4.19
N LYS A 209 -23.05 2.05 5.49
CA LYS A 209 -23.07 3.12 6.49
C LYS A 209 -21.93 4.11 6.28
N SER A 210 -20.72 3.63 6.10
CA SER A 210 -19.55 4.50 5.94
C SER A 210 -19.57 5.30 4.65
N VAL A 211 -19.96 4.71 3.51
CA VAL A 211 -20.01 5.45 2.23
C VAL A 211 -20.97 6.62 2.27
N ARG A 212 -22.05 6.56 3.06
CA ARG A 212 -23.03 7.65 3.19
C ARG A 212 -22.46 8.91 3.83
N ASN A 213 -21.39 8.79 4.62
CA ASN A 213 -20.73 9.92 5.28
C ASN A 213 -19.56 10.49 4.47
N ILE A 214 -19.19 9.82 3.36
CA ILE A 214 -18.10 10.21 2.49
C ILE A 214 -18.70 10.80 1.21
N ASN A 215 -18.54 12.11 1.05
CA ASN A 215 -19.12 12.85 -0.07
C ASN A 215 -18.29 12.67 -1.34
N ARG A 216 -16.98 12.87 -1.24
CA ARG A 216 -16.00 12.72 -2.31
C ARG A 216 -14.59 12.79 -1.71
N GLY A 217 -13.73 11.82 -1.98
CA GLY A 217 -12.35 11.92 -1.52
C GLY A 217 -11.56 10.63 -1.43
N ILE A 218 -10.35 10.73 -0.87
CA ILE A 218 -9.46 9.60 -0.64
C ILE A 218 -10.05 8.71 0.45
N VAL A 219 -10.00 7.39 0.22
CA VAL A 219 -10.57 6.39 1.10
C VAL A 219 -9.60 5.23 1.33
N VAL A 220 -9.69 4.65 2.52
CA VAL A 220 -8.95 3.47 2.96
C VAL A 220 -9.95 2.39 3.39
N PRO A 221 -9.88 1.16 2.84
CA PRO A 221 -10.71 0.06 3.26
C PRO A 221 -10.18 -0.57 4.56
N TRP A 222 -11.01 -0.56 5.59
CA TRP A 222 -10.80 -1.26 6.85
C TRP A 222 -11.59 -2.55 6.87
N VAL A 223 -10.89 -3.66 6.66
CA VAL A 223 -11.50 -5.00 6.66
C VAL A 223 -11.88 -5.40 8.09
N LEU A 224 -13.16 -5.70 8.28
CA LEU A 224 -13.73 -6.15 9.55
C LEU A 224 -13.83 -7.69 9.57
N PRO A 225 -14.07 -8.31 10.74
CA PRO A 225 -14.47 -9.71 10.79
C PRO A 225 -15.72 -9.98 9.93
N ASN A 226 -15.88 -11.22 9.46
CA ASN A 226 -16.99 -11.67 8.61
C ASN A 226 -17.04 -11.03 7.22
N ASN A 227 -15.90 -10.55 6.71
CA ASN A 227 -15.76 -9.96 5.37
C ASN A 227 -16.54 -8.66 5.15
N ASP A 228 -17.03 -8.01 6.22
CA ASP A 228 -17.56 -6.65 6.13
C ASP A 228 -16.39 -5.65 6.02
N VAL A 229 -16.66 -4.46 5.49
CA VAL A 229 -15.64 -3.43 5.28
C VAL A 229 -16.18 -2.08 5.72
N LEU A 230 -15.38 -1.37 6.49
CA LEU A 230 -15.59 0.04 6.81
C LEU A 230 -14.71 0.89 5.87
N LEU A 231 -15.24 1.94 5.25
CA LEU A 231 -14.39 2.95 4.60
C LEU A 231 -14.04 4.06 5.58
N TRP A 232 -12.76 4.37 5.64
CA TRP A 232 -12.21 5.54 6.32
C TRP A 232 -11.82 6.57 5.26
N GLY A 233 -12.50 7.71 5.18
CA GLY A 233 -12.36 8.67 4.08
C GLY A 233 -11.95 10.08 4.49
N TYR A 234 -11.57 10.92 3.53
CA TYR A 234 -11.27 12.35 3.73
C TYR A 234 -12.00 13.17 2.68
N ASN A 235 -12.97 13.98 3.10
CA ASN A 235 -13.75 14.82 2.19
C ASN A 235 -12.96 16.09 1.83
N GLY A 236 -12.24 16.10 0.71
CA GLY A 236 -11.49 17.27 0.23
C GLY A 236 -9.99 17.22 0.56
N SER A 237 -9.41 18.34 1.05
CA SER A 237 -7.97 18.44 1.30
C SER A 237 -7.50 17.50 2.41
N LEU A 238 -6.53 16.62 2.11
CA LEU A 238 -5.94 15.69 3.08
C LEU A 238 -5.21 16.37 4.23
N GLN A 239 -4.83 17.65 4.10
CA GLN A 239 -4.13 18.36 5.18
C GLN A 239 -5.10 18.94 6.21
N GLN A 240 -6.27 19.40 5.76
CA GLN A 240 -7.20 20.18 6.58
C GLN A 240 -8.38 19.35 7.08
N THR A 241 -8.67 18.22 6.44
CA THR A 241 -9.88 17.46 6.72
C THR A 241 -9.66 16.42 7.81
N ILE A 242 -10.68 16.29 8.66
CA ILE A 242 -10.83 15.17 9.57
C ILE A 242 -11.36 13.95 8.81
N PRO A 243 -11.03 12.74 9.26
CA PRO A 243 -11.55 11.52 8.67
C PRO A 243 -13.07 11.45 8.78
N CYS A 244 -13.70 10.90 7.74
CA CYS A 244 -15.13 10.72 7.57
C CYS A 244 -15.44 9.22 7.54
N TYR A 245 -16.26 8.78 8.49
CA TYR A 245 -16.73 7.40 8.62
C TYR A 245 -17.99 7.37 9.50
N ASP A 246 -18.61 6.21 9.70
CA ASP A 246 -19.75 6.05 10.62
C ASP A 246 -19.25 5.55 11.99
N SER A 247 -19.35 6.41 13.01
CA SER A 247 -18.87 6.14 14.38
C SER A 247 -19.68 5.07 15.13
N SER A 248 -20.83 4.64 14.59
CA SER A 248 -21.55 3.46 15.12
C SER A 248 -20.81 2.15 14.83
N ILE A 249 -19.91 2.15 13.84
CA ILE A 249 -19.10 0.99 13.48
C ILE A 249 -17.90 0.93 14.44
N ARG A 250 -17.85 -0.13 15.24
CA ARG A 250 -16.80 -0.33 16.25
C ARG A 250 -15.88 -1.49 15.84
N PRO A 251 -14.83 -1.24 15.03
CA PRO A 251 -13.88 -2.27 14.64
C PRO A 251 -13.19 -2.84 15.89
N ASN A 252 -13.13 -4.16 16.00
CA ASN A 252 -12.42 -4.86 17.07
C ASN A 252 -10.99 -5.28 16.69
N THR A 253 -10.53 -4.87 15.50
CA THR A 253 -9.21 -5.18 14.96
C THR A 253 -8.61 -3.93 14.31
N PRO A 254 -7.29 -3.69 14.42
CA PRO A 254 -6.64 -2.58 13.75
C PRO A 254 -6.72 -2.72 12.22
N CYS A 255 -6.80 -1.58 11.52
CA CYS A 255 -6.79 -1.51 10.07
C CYS A 255 -5.48 -2.08 9.52
N HIS A 256 -5.57 -2.86 8.44
CA HIS A 256 -4.45 -3.54 7.80
C HIS A 256 -3.66 -4.53 8.67
N ILE A 257 -4.12 -4.90 9.87
CA ILE A 257 -3.37 -5.81 10.76
C ILE A 257 -3.02 -7.17 10.09
N ASN A 258 -3.86 -7.61 9.15
CA ASN A 258 -3.67 -8.85 8.39
C ASN A 258 -2.98 -8.63 7.04
N HIS A 259 -2.45 -7.44 6.75
CA HIS A 259 -1.71 -7.19 5.52
C HIS A 259 -0.44 -8.07 5.46
N PRO A 260 -0.05 -8.63 4.31
CA PRO A 260 1.06 -9.57 4.24
C PRO A 260 2.40 -9.04 4.74
N VAL A 261 2.68 -7.74 4.54
CA VAL A 261 3.85 -7.05 5.11
C VAL A 261 3.87 -7.14 6.64
N ASN A 262 2.72 -6.93 7.29
CA ASN A 262 2.57 -7.07 8.73
C ASN A 262 2.71 -8.51 9.18
N ILE A 263 2.23 -9.45 8.36
CA ILE A 263 2.28 -10.86 8.69
C ILE A 263 3.73 -11.37 8.74
N LYS A 264 4.54 -11.07 7.71
CA LYS A 264 5.95 -11.51 7.56
C LYS A 264 6.88 -10.98 8.67
N SER A 265 6.56 -9.83 9.25
CA SER A 265 7.50 -9.09 10.10
C SER A 265 7.40 -9.45 11.58
N ASP A 266 8.48 -9.53 12.31
CA ASP A 266 8.51 -9.77 13.76
C ASP A 266 8.20 -8.51 14.60
N TRP A 267 8.11 -7.35 13.94
CA TRP A 267 7.69 -6.07 14.51
C TRP A 267 6.57 -5.41 13.71
N ILE A 268 5.91 -4.42 14.31
CA ILE A 268 4.88 -3.61 13.67
C ILE A 268 4.81 -2.21 14.28
N VAL A 269 4.53 -1.21 13.43
CA VAL A 269 4.21 0.16 13.83
C VAL A 269 2.70 0.33 13.89
N VAL A 270 2.22 0.88 15.00
CA VAL A 270 0.82 1.22 15.22
C VAL A 270 0.67 2.72 15.13
N VAL A 271 -0.16 3.19 14.20
CA VAL A 271 -0.50 4.59 14.01
C VAL A 271 -1.97 4.83 14.34
N GLU A 272 -2.35 6.10 14.51
CA GLU A 272 -3.75 6.48 14.62
C GLU A 272 -4.46 6.33 13.27
N ASP A 273 -3.81 6.73 12.18
CA ASP A 273 -4.49 6.98 10.92
C ASP A 273 -4.32 5.86 9.87
N PRO A 274 -5.43 5.27 9.34
CA PRO A 274 -5.39 4.28 8.27
C PRO A 274 -4.67 4.71 6.99
N LEU A 275 -4.74 5.98 6.60
CA LEU A 275 -4.05 6.49 5.41
C LEU A 275 -2.53 6.53 5.64
N LEU A 276 -2.09 6.87 6.85
CA LEU A 276 -0.68 6.77 7.22
C LEU A 276 -0.19 5.31 7.25
N ALA A 277 -0.97 4.38 7.82
CA ALA A 277 -0.63 2.96 7.78
C ALA A 277 -0.52 2.44 6.34
N SER A 278 -1.43 2.87 5.45
CA SER A 278 -1.41 2.52 4.03
C SER A 278 -0.12 2.96 3.34
N LEU A 279 0.33 4.19 3.63
CA LEU A 279 1.58 4.74 3.11
C LEU A 279 2.80 3.94 3.55
N LEU A 280 2.86 3.59 4.84
CA LEU A 280 3.94 2.79 5.41
C LEU A 280 3.97 1.39 4.77
N LEU A 281 2.81 0.76 4.61
CA LEU A 281 2.70 -0.55 3.96
C LEU A 281 3.14 -0.54 2.49
N ALA A 282 2.84 0.53 1.75
CA ALA A 282 3.31 0.71 0.38
C ALA A 282 4.84 0.75 0.29
N ARG A 283 5.50 1.25 1.34
CA ARG A 283 6.96 1.24 1.51
C ARG A 283 7.51 -0.02 2.15
N ARG A 284 6.68 -1.05 2.32
CA ARG A 284 7.02 -2.32 3.01
C ARG A 284 7.40 -2.14 4.48
N ILE A 285 7.02 -1.02 5.09
CA ILE A 285 7.14 -0.84 6.54
C ILE A 285 5.91 -1.50 7.19
N PRO A 286 6.11 -2.45 8.11
CA PRO A 286 5.00 -3.11 8.81
C PRO A 286 4.23 -2.10 9.64
N ALA A 287 3.01 -1.76 9.22
CA ALA A 287 2.16 -0.78 9.89
C ALA A 287 0.68 -1.16 9.90
N CYS A 288 -0.01 -0.84 10.99
CA CYS A 288 -1.46 -0.92 11.11
C CYS A 288 -2.01 0.32 11.81
N ALA A 289 -3.30 0.61 11.63
CA ALA A 289 -3.94 1.77 12.26
C ALA A 289 -5.02 1.38 13.27
N VAL A 290 -5.15 2.13 14.35
CA VAL A 290 -6.22 1.92 15.35
C VAL A 290 -7.36 2.95 15.25
N GLY A 291 -7.27 3.89 14.31
CA GLY A 291 -8.25 4.97 14.20
C GLY A 291 -8.00 6.07 15.23
N ASP A 292 -8.87 7.07 15.22
CA ASP A 292 -8.83 8.19 16.16
C ASP A 292 -9.22 7.77 17.58
N THR A 293 -9.31 8.73 18.49
CA THR A 293 -9.68 8.51 19.89
C THR A 293 -11.00 7.76 20.06
N SER A 294 -11.97 7.92 19.16
CA SER A 294 -13.28 7.27 19.25
C SER A 294 -13.25 5.78 18.90
N LEU A 295 -12.33 5.35 18.01
CA LEU A 295 -12.21 3.95 17.59
C LEU A 295 -11.07 3.21 18.28
N SER A 296 -10.01 3.91 18.68
CA SER A 296 -8.77 3.32 19.20
C SER A 296 -8.99 2.45 20.43
N GLU A 297 -10.00 2.73 21.27
CA GLU A 297 -10.35 1.88 22.40
C GLU A 297 -10.80 0.47 21.96
N PHE A 298 -11.56 0.40 20.87
CA PHE A 298 -12.14 -0.85 20.37
C PHE A 298 -11.15 -1.62 19.50
N SER A 299 -10.53 -0.94 18.54
CA SER A 299 -9.66 -1.55 17.54
C SER A 299 -8.36 -2.06 18.16
N SER A 300 -7.81 -1.38 19.17
CA SER A 300 -6.59 -1.79 19.87
C SER A 300 -6.72 -3.15 20.55
N LYS A 301 -7.95 -3.60 20.89
CA LYS A 301 -8.18 -4.93 21.49
C LYS A 301 -7.64 -6.05 20.60
N GLY A 302 -7.68 -5.89 19.29
CA GLY A 302 -7.14 -6.85 18.33
C GLY A 302 -5.61 -7.03 18.42
N LEU A 303 -4.90 -6.10 19.08
CA LEU A 303 -3.45 -6.21 19.30
C LEU A 303 -3.09 -7.23 20.38
N PHE A 304 -4.02 -7.68 21.22
CA PHE A 304 -3.72 -8.69 22.25
C PHE A 304 -3.17 -10.01 21.65
N ALA A 305 -3.63 -10.35 20.44
CA ALA A 305 -3.25 -11.59 19.78
C ALA A 305 -1.91 -11.52 19.02
N ILE A 306 -1.28 -10.34 18.92
CA ILE A 306 -0.04 -10.19 18.13
C ILE A 306 1.20 -10.53 18.96
N ARG A 307 1.95 -11.54 18.52
CA ARG A 307 3.25 -11.93 19.06
C ARG A 307 4.37 -11.17 18.32
N LYS A 308 4.34 -9.84 18.35
CA LYS A 308 5.28 -8.96 17.62
C LYS A 308 5.80 -7.86 18.54
N SER A 309 6.97 -7.32 18.23
CA SER A 309 7.43 -6.06 18.83
C SER A 309 6.56 -4.91 18.33
N VAL A 310 5.88 -4.22 19.24
CA VAL A 310 4.94 -3.15 18.89
C VAL A 310 5.60 -1.79 19.12
N TYR A 311 5.63 -0.98 18.07
CA TYR A 311 6.07 0.40 18.09
C TYR A 311 4.87 1.32 17.87
N ILE A 312 4.75 2.39 18.65
CA ILE A 312 3.62 3.33 18.57
C ILE A 312 4.11 4.64 17.98
N LEU A 313 3.45 5.07 16.93
CA LEU A 313 3.74 6.28 16.20
C LEU A 313 2.58 7.26 16.35
N ALA A 314 2.62 8.03 17.43
CA ALA A 314 1.61 8.99 17.86
C ALA A 314 2.21 9.99 18.86
N GLU A 315 1.46 11.05 19.18
CA GLU A 315 1.79 11.97 20.28
C GLU A 315 1.90 11.20 21.62
N PRO A 316 2.97 11.40 22.43
CA PRO A 316 3.25 10.61 23.63
C PRO A 316 2.08 10.51 24.62
N ASP A 317 1.34 11.61 24.77
CA ASP A 317 0.26 11.76 25.75
C ASP A 317 -1.14 11.45 25.18
N SER A 318 -1.23 10.97 23.94
CA SER A 318 -2.53 10.72 23.28
C SER A 318 -3.30 9.57 23.94
N GLU A 319 -4.64 9.62 23.87
CA GLU A 319 -5.50 8.52 24.35
C GLU A 319 -5.20 7.22 23.62
N THR A 320 -4.84 7.30 22.34
CA THR A 320 -4.44 6.15 21.53
C THR A 320 -3.25 5.41 22.15
N VAL A 321 -2.21 6.13 22.59
CA VAL A 321 -1.05 5.51 23.26
C VAL A 321 -1.50 4.76 24.52
N ARG A 322 -2.41 5.34 25.30
CA ARG A 322 -2.97 4.70 26.51
C ARG A 322 -3.77 3.44 26.15
N HIS A 323 -4.63 3.50 25.15
CA HIS A 323 -5.42 2.34 24.68
C HIS A 323 -4.52 1.19 24.19
N ILE A 324 -3.48 1.50 23.41
CA ILE A 324 -2.54 0.50 22.92
C ILE A 324 -1.76 -0.12 24.09
N LYS A 325 -1.17 0.69 24.98
CA LYS A 325 -0.39 0.20 26.13
C LYS A 325 -1.22 -0.61 27.13
N LYS A 326 -2.52 -0.32 27.25
CA LYS A 326 -3.44 -1.14 28.06
C LYS A 326 -3.56 -2.58 27.54
N VAL A 327 -3.53 -2.76 26.23
CA VAL A 327 -3.65 -4.08 25.58
C VAL A 327 -2.28 -4.75 25.40
N VAL A 328 -1.26 -3.96 25.09
CA VAL A 328 0.12 -4.41 24.87
C VAL A 328 1.07 -3.58 25.76
N PRO A 329 1.25 -3.96 27.04
CA PRO A 329 2.07 -3.20 28.00
C PRO A 329 3.53 -3.01 27.55
N GLY A 330 4.05 -3.92 26.74
CA GLY A 330 5.41 -3.85 26.17
C GLY A 330 5.56 -2.98 24.93
N ALA A 331 4.49 -2.33 24.46
CA ALA A 331 4.54 -1.46 23.28
C ALA A 331 5.39 -0.22 23.55
N ARG A 332 6.29 0.09 22.62
CA ARG A 332 7.28 1.17 22.74
C ARG A 332 6.82 2.36 21.94
N LEU A 333 6.79 3.54 22.57
CA LEU A 333 6.63 4.76 21.80
C LEU A 333 7.89 4.95 20.93
N VAL A 334 7.69 5.37 19.69
CA VAL A 334 8.81 5.72 18.81
C VAL A 334 9.31 7.08 19.26
N ASP A 335 10.30 7.07 20.15
CA ASP A 335 10.99 8.29 20.57
C ASP A 335 11.74 8.90 19.37
N GLU A 336 11.81 10.23 19.32
CA GLU A 336 12.56 11.04 18.33
C GLU A 336 14.05 10.63 18.16
N VAL A 337 14.58 9.79 19.06
CA VAL A 337 15.99 9.40 19.13
C VAL A 337 16.30 8.09 18.41
N LYS A 338 15.31 7.21 18.20
CA LYS A 338 15.53 5.91 17.55
C LYS A 338 14.94 5.93 16.15
N PRO A 339 15.77 6.09 15.11
CA PRO A 339 15.29 5.97 13.75
C PRO A 339 14.85 4.52 13.54
N ILE A 340 13.58 4.24 13.72
CA ILE A 340 12.93 3.28 12.83
C ILE A 340 13.12 3.92 11.46
N ALA A 341 13.88 3.27 10.59
CA ALA A 341 14.22 3.79 9.28
C ALA A 341 12.94 3.86 8.43
N PHE A 342 12.12 4.88 8.66
CA PHE A 342 10.88 5.16 7.92
C PHE A 342 11.15 5.64 6.48
N GLY A 343 12.39 5.53 6.01
CA GLY A 343 12.85 6.15 4.77
C GLY A 343 12.94 7.68 4.90
N PRO A 344 13.50 8.37 3.88
CA PRO A 344 13.52 9.82 3.84
C PRO A 344 12.11 10.33 3.50
N TYR A 345 11.30 10.65 4.50
CA TYR A 345 10.00 11.27 4.25
C TYR A 345 9.78 12.49 5.13
N HIS A 346 9.50 13.61 4.46
CA HIS A 346 9.27 14.94 5.05
C HIS A 346 7.91 15.54 4.65
N GLY A 347 7.01 14.71 4.12
CA GLY A 347 5.72 15.19 3.59
C GLY A 347 4.82 15.77 4.67
N ALA A 348 4.08 16.82 4.31
CA ALA A 348 3.19 17.56 5.20
C ALA A 348 2.17 16.66 5.93
N TYR A 349 1.73 15.56 5.30
CA TYR A 349 0.78 14.63 5.94
C TYR A 349 1.35 13.96 7.19
N TYR A 350 2.62 13.56 7.16
CA TYR A 350 3.26 12.87 8.28
C TYR A 350 3.37 13.78 9.51
N ARG A 351 3.66 15.07 9.27
CA ARG A 351 3.76 16.10 10.30
C ARG A 351 2.45 16.32 11.08
N ARG A 352 1.29 15.88 10.56
CA ARG A 352 0.02 15.90 11.31
C ARG A 352 0.03 14.98 12.53
N PHE A 353 0.79 13.88 12.48
CA PHE A 353 0.74 12.82 13.50
C PHE A 353 1.91 12.85 14.46
N ILE A 354 3.01 13.48 14.06
CA ILE A 354 4.19 13.62 14.91
C ILE A 354 4.92 14.91 14.62
N LYS A 355 5.15 15.69 15.68
CA LYS A 355 6.05 16.84 15.68
C LYS A 355 7.48 16.37 15.86
N TRP A 356 8.09 15.84 14.80
CA TRP A 356 9.51 15.54 14.86
C TRP A 356 10.34 16.82 14.68
N PRO A 357 11.34 17.08 15.54
CA PRO A 357 12.34 18.09 15.24
C PRO A 357 13.10 17.65 13.98
N VAL A 358 13.06 18.49 12.95
CA VAL A 358 13.62 18.28 11.59
C VAL A 358 15.09 17.82 11.61
N SER A 359 15.82 18.14 12.67
CA SER A 359 17.26 17.92 12.85
C SER A 359 17.77 16.46 12.86
N ARG A 360 16.89 15.45 12.85
CA ARG A 360 17.30 14.04 13.07
C ARG A 360 17.13 13.09 11.89
N PHE A 361 16.63 13.55 10.76
CA PHE A 361 16.64 12.76 9.53
C PHE A 361 18.00 12.80 8.83
N LYS A 362 19.04 12.42 9.57
CA LYS A 362 20.30 11.98 8.98
C LYS A 362 20.05 10.65 8.26
N LYS A 363 19.50 10.69 7.04
CA LYS A 363 20.22 9.97 6.00
C LYS A 363 21.56 10.69 5.95
N GLU A 364 22.66 9.98 6.09
CA GLU A 364 23.95 10.48 5.62
C GLU A 364 23.71 10.91 4.17
N ALA A 365 23.40 12.20 3.97
CA ALA A 365 23.42 12.79 2.67
C ALA A 365 24.86 12.57 2.25
N LYS A 366 25.06 11.73 1.22
CA LYS A 366 26.28 11.83 0.44
C LYS A 366 26.39 13.30 0.11
N VAL A 367 27.31 13.99 0.78
CA VAL A 367 27.82 15.27 0.32
C VAL A 367 28.11 15.01 -1.15
N ILE A 368 27.40 15.70 -2.04
CA ILE A 368 27.74 15.66 -3.45
C ILE A 368 29.15 16.23 -3.45
N ALA A 369 30.13 15.35 -3.56
CA ALA A 369 31.53 15.72 -3.72
C ALA A 369 31.63 16.29 -5.13
N ASN A 370 31.19 17.54 -5.27
CA ASN A 370 31.53 18.55 -6.27
C ASN A 370 30.46 19.66 -6.21
N ASN A 371 30.90 20.80 -5.67
CA ASN A 371 30.17 22.07 -5.65
C ASN A 371 29.99 22.61 -7.08
N ASP A 372 28.85 22.37 -7.73
CA ASP A 372 28.46 23.10 -8.96
C ASP A 372 26.94 23.36 -9.03
N LEU A 373 26.31 23.70 -7.90
CA LEU A 373 24.94 24.24 -7.94
C LEU A 373 25.00 25.77 -8.13
N SER A 374 24.30 26.26 -9.16
CA SER A 374 24.13 27.69 -9.39
C SER A 374 23.27 28.29 -8.29
N ASP A 375 23.43 29.60 -8.03
CA ASP A 375 22.65 30.27 -6.99
C ASP A 375 21.14 30.23 -7.30
N GLU A 376 20.75 30.18 -8.57
CA GLU A 376 19.36 29.99 -9.02
C GLU A 376 18.79 28.64 -8.61
N GLN A 377 19.58 27.57 -8.66
CA GLN A 377 19.15 26.24 -8.21
C GLN A 377 19.00 26.20 -6.69
N ILE A 378 19.88 26.87 -5.95
CA ILE A 378 19.82 26.97 -4.50
C ILE A 378 18.58 27.78 -4.07
N ILE A 379 18.28 28.88 -4.77
CA ILE A 379 17.08 29.69 -4.54
C ILE A 379 15.81 28.91 -4.89
N SER A 380 15.80 28.15 -5.98
CA SER A 380 14.68 27.28 -6.34
C SER A 380 14.42 26.23 -5.26
N MET A 381 15.47 25.58 -4.75
CA MET A 381 15.36 24.63 -3.64
C MET A 381 14.86 25.30 -2.35
N LEU A 382 15.28 26.53 -2.05
CA LEU A 382 14.77 27.31 -0.91
C LEU A 382 13.26 27.55 -1.04
N SER A 383 12.80 27.98 -2.22
CA SER A 383 11.38 28.20 -2.50
C SER A 383 10.58 26.93 -2.27
N THR A 384 11.01 25.78 -2.83
CA THR A 384 10.31 24.51 -2.65
C THR A 384 10.20 24.08 -1.17
N LEU A 385 11.21 24.38 -0.35
CA LEU A 385 11.18 24.08 1.09
C LEU A 385 10.21 25.00 1.83
N ILE A 386 10.18 26.29 1.49
CA ILE A 386 9.25 27.26 2.07
C ILE A 386 7.81 26.96 1.62
N ASP A 387 7.62 26.62 0.34
CA ASP A 387 6.33 26.20 -0.24
C ASP A 387 5.82 24.90 0.41
N ALA A 388 6.72 24.08 0.94
CA ALA A 388 6.40 22.92 1.77
C ALA A 388 6.16 23.28 3.26
N GLU A 389 5.82 24.54 3.55
CA GLU A 389 5.55 25.07 4.89
C GLU A 389 6.71 24.90 5.88
N MET A 390 7.96 24.95 5.41
CA MET A 390 9.12 25.08 6.31
C MET A 390 9.36 26.54 6.65
N THR A 391 9.78 26.82 7.90
CA THR A 391 10.21 28.18 8.23
C THR A 391 11.50 28.52 7.48
N PHE A 392 11.72 29.82 7.22
CA PHE A 392 12.90 30.28 6.49
C PHE A 392 14.21 29.80 7.13
N LEU A 393 14.32 29.87 8.46
CA LEU A 393 15.50 29.43 9.20
C LEU A 393 15.76 27.92 9.02
N GLU A 394 14.71 27.10 9.08
CA GLU A 394 14.82 25.66 8.85
C GLU A 394 15.22 25.33 7.40
N ALA A 395 14.68 26.07 6.43
CA ALA A 395 15.00 25.88 5.03
C ALA A 395 16.45 26.26 4.71
N VAL A 396 16.96 27.35 5.32
CA VAL A 396 18.37 27.77 5.23
C VAL A 396 19.31 26.71 5.82
N ASP A 397 18.96 26.13 6.96
CA ASP A 397 19.76 25.06 7.57
C ASP A 397 19.81 23.80 6.69
N VAL A 398 18.68 23.42 6.07
CA VAL A 398 18.63 22.30 5.11
C VAL A 398 19.51 22.57 3.88
N LEU A 399 19.50 23.79 3.34
CA LEU A 399 20.32 24.14 2.18
C LEU A 399 21.81 24.18 2.52
N LEU A 400 22.19 24.72 3.67
CA LEU A 400 23.56 24.73 4.15
C LEU A 400 24.11 23.30 4.25
N ILE A 401 23.31 22.37 4.75
CA ILE A 401 23.70 20.97 4.86
C ILE A 401 23.78 20.29 3.49
N LYS A 402 22.83 20.55 2.58
CA LYS A 402 22.78 19.90 1.25
C LYS A 402 23.82 20.42 0.27
N THR A 403 24.16 21.70 0.37
CA THR A 403 24.92 22.41 -0.67
C THR A 403 26.24 22.99 -0.15
N GLY A 404 26.44 23.03 1.17
CA GLY A 404 27.56 23.75 1.79
C GLY A 404 27.43 25.27 1.73
N LYS A 405 26.42 25.83 1.06
CA LYS A 405 26.19 27.28 0.97
C LYS A 405 25.07 27.72 1.92
N ARG A 406 25.32 28.79 2.68
CA ARG A 406 24.32 29.42 3.53
C ARG A 406 23.61 30.52 2.74
N VAL A 407 22.28 30.54 2.77
CA VAL A 407 21.48 31.65 2.22
C VAL A 407 21.12 32.59 3.36
N SER A 408 21.34 33.89 3.17
CA SER A 408 20.87 34.96 4.05
C SER A 408 20.04 35.94 3.24
N ILE A 409 19.04 36.56 3.89
CA ILE A 409 18.37 37.74 3.34
C ILE A 409 19.07 38.93 3.95
N ASP A 410 19.80 39.70 3.13
CA ASP A 410 20.22 41.03 3.52
C ASP A 410 19.02 41.96 3.35
N LEU A 411 18.54 42.49 4.47
CA LEU A 411 17.60 43.60 4.46
C LEU A 411 18.39 44.81 3.96
N VAL A 412 18.20 45.16 2.69
CA VAL A 412 18.66 46.45 2.17
C VAL A 412 17.83 47.51 2.88
N GLU A 413 18.43 48.19 3.85
CA GLU A 413 17.85 49.40 4.45
C GLU A 413 17.61 50.40 3.32
N SER A 414 16.34 50.63 2.99
CA SER A 414 15.88 51.67 2.07
C SER A 414 15.51 52.93 2.82
#